data_AF-A0A915LYN4-F1
#
_entry.id   AF-A0A915LYN4-F1
#
_cell.length_a   1.000
_cell.length_b   1.000
_cell.length_c   1.000
_cell.angle_alpha   90.00
_cell.angle_beta   90.00
_cell.angle_gamma   90.00
#
_symmetry.space_group_name_H-M   'P 1'
#
loop_
_entity.id
_entity.type
_entity.pdbx_description
1 polymer ?
#
loop_
_entity_poly.entity_id
_entity_poly.type
_entity_poly.pdbx_seq_one_letter_code
_entity_poly.pdbx_strand_id
1 'polypeptide(L)'
;MAETEDKQIEEKTASIKKKKSYTVDFKLEVVEFAKNHNASEACRQFNVDRRRIRDWTQQADKLKELRNSTPLHIQKRRLTGAGRHIHNVEFEKKLLEWIKEKQSKGEKLSRRIIKMQASQMSSNYPECFE
;
A
#
# COMPACT_ATOMS: atom_id res chain seq x y z
N MET A 1 36.41 -1.08 22.42
CA MET A 1 35.25 -1.99 22.50
C MET A 1 34.02 -1.49 21.74
N ALA A 2 33.89 -0.20 21.38
CA ALA A 2 32.76 0.33 20.60
C ALA A 2 32.84 0.07 19.07
N GLU A 3 34.03 -0.18 18.51
CA GLU A 3 34.22 -0.27 17.05
C GLU A 3 33.79 -1.60 16.42
N THR A 4 33.54 -2.63 17.24
CA THR A 4 33.09 -3.96 16.79
C THR A 4 31.58 -4.07 16.65
N GLU A 5 30.82 -3.14 17.21
CA GLU A 5 29.36 -3.12 17.15
C GLU A 5 28.86 -2.43 15.88
N ASP A 6 29.52 -1.35 15.45
CA ASP A 6 29.16 -0.60 14.23
C ASP A 6 29.34 -1.42 12.95
N LYS A 7 30.41 -2.23 12.84
CA LYS A 7 30.63 -3.12 11.68
C LYS A 7 29.59 -4.23 11.57
N GLN A 8 29.07 -4.74 12.69
CA GLN A 8 28.01 -5.76 12.67
C GLN A 8 26.63 -5.20 12.32
N ILE A 9 26.39 -3.90 12.56
CA ILE A 9 25.16 -3.22 12.14
C ILE A 9 25.16 -3.02 10.63
N GLU A 10 26.31 -2.65 10.03
CA GLU A 10 26.41 -2.39 8.59
C GLU A 10 26.21 -3.66 7.74
N GLU A 11 26.80 -4.81 8.12
CA GLU A 11 26.57 -6.09 7.43
C GLU A 11 25.12 -6.61 7.58
N LYS A 12 24.48 -6.39 8.73
CA LYS A 12 23.07 -6.74 8.94
C LYS A 12 22.13 -5.92 8.05
N THR A 13 22.44 -4.64 7.79
CA THR A 13 21.61 -3.81 6.91
C THR A 13 21.74 -4.16 5.43
N ALA A 14 22.91 -4.69 5.00
CA ALA A 14 23.17 -5.11 3.62
C ALA A 14 22.42 -6.39 3.21
N SER A 15 22.07 -7.26 4.16
CA SER A 15 21.38 -8.53 3.92
C SER A 15 19.84 -8.42 3.81
N ILE A 16 19.27 -7.25 4.13
CA ILE A 16 17.81 -7.05 4.07
C ILE A 16 17.37 -6.91 2.61
N LYS A 17 16.95 -8.02 2.00
CA LYS A 17 16.31 -8.02 0.67
C LYS A 17 15.14 -7.03 0.66
N LYS A 18 15.28 -5.95 -0.12
CA LYS A 18 14.22 -4.95 -0.32
C LYS A 18 12.95 -5.62 -0.84
N LYS A 19 11.80 -5.34 -0.22
CA LYS A 19 10.50 -5.88 -0.64
C LYS A 19 10.17 -5.36 -2.05
N LYS A 20 10.17 -6.25 -3.04
CA LYS A 20 9.72 -5.92 -4.41
C LYS A 20 8.22 -5.55 -4.40
N SER A 21 7.86 -4.55 -5.21
CA SER A 21 6.47 -4.16 -5.47
C SER A 21 6.21 -4.12 -6.97
N TYR A 22 5.01 -4.53 -7.38
CA TYR A 22 4.67 -4.77 -8.79
C TYR A 22 3.40 -4.01 -9.15
N THR A 23 3.34 -3.53 -10.38
CA THR A 23 2.16 -2.87 -10.96
C THR A 23 1.03 -3.88 -11.18
N VAL A 24 -0.21 -3.41 -11.29
CA VAL A 24 -1.37 -4.26 -11.60
C VAL A 24 -1.19 -4.94 -12.95
N ASP A 25 -0.68 -4.22 -13.94
CA ASP A 25 -0.46 -4.73 -15.29
C ASP A 25 0.56 -5.88 -15.31
N PHE A 26 1.71 -5.70 -14.65
CA PHE A 26 2.70 -6.77 -14.52
C PHE A 26 2.14 -8.01 -13.80
N LYS A 27 1.34 -7.82 -12.74
CA LYS A 27 0.72 -8.96 -12.05
C LYS A 27 -0.22 -9.72 -12.97
N LEU A 28 -0.98 -9.02 -13.82
CA LEU A 28 -1.88 -9.65 -14.77
C LEU A 28 -1.14 -10.39 -15.88
N GLU A 29 -0.06 -9.82 -16.40
CA GLU A 29 0.84 -10.49 -17.36
C GLU A 29 1.40 -11.80 -16.79
N VAL A 30 1.89 -11.77 -15.54
CA VAL A 30 2.40 -12.97 -14.85
C VAL A 30 1.29 -13.99 -14.63
N VAL A 31 0.08 -13.56 -14.29
CA VAL A 31 -1.08 -14.45 -14.09
C VAL A 31 -1.51 -15.09 -15.40
N GLU A 32 -1.53 -14.34 -16.51
CA GLU A 32 -1.86 -14.87 -17.83
C GLU A 32 -0.82 -15.90 -18.28
N PHE A 33 0.46 -15.61 -18.12
CA PHE A 33 1.52 -16.57 -18.40
C PHE A 33 1.39 -17.82 -17.53
N ALA A 34 1.11 -17.68 -16.23
CA ALA A 34 0.95 -18.80 -15.31
C ALA A 34 -0.30 -19.65 -15.58
N LYS A 35 -1.34 -19.09 -16.22
CA LYS A 35 -2.53 -19.83 -16.68
C LYS A 35 -2.26 -20.62 -17.94
N ASN A 36 -1.45 -20.08 -18.85
CA ASN A 36 -1.07 -20.76 -20.10
C ASN A 36 0.02 -21.83 -19.88
N HIS A 37 0.88 -21.61 -18.88
CA HIS A 37 1.96 -22.50 -18.49
C HIS A 37 1.73 -23.04 -17.08
N ASN A 38 2.80 -23.10 -16.27
CA ASN A 38 2.72 -23.42 -14.85
C ASN A 38 3.37 -22.33 -13.99
N ALA A 39 3.01 -22.31 -12.70
CA ALA A 39 3.54 -21.33 -11.75
C ALA A 39 5.06 -21.46 -11.49
N SER A 40 5.67 -22.61 -11.81
CA SER A 40 7.11 -22.84 -11.65
C SER A 40 7.91 -22.17 -12.76
N GLU A 41 7.43 -22.28 -14.00
CA GLU A 41 7.95 -21.59 -15.18
C GLU A 41 7.76 -20.08 -15.05
N ALA A 42 6.59 -19.63 -14.61
CA ALA A 42 6.35 -18.22 -14.33
C ALA A 42 7.32 -17.66 -13.26
N CYS A 43 7.63 -18.44 -12.22
CA CYS A 43 8.62 -18.06 -11.21
C CYS A 43 10.02 -17.85 -11.84
N ARG A 44 10.44 -18.77 -12.72
CA ARG A 44 11.74 -18.69 -13.42
C ARG A 44 11.77 -17.52 -14.40
N GLN A 45 10.70 -17.34 -15.19
CA GLN A 45 10.62 -16.31 -16.23
C GLN A 45 10.60 -14.90 -15.64
N PHE A 46 9.80 -14.67 -14.61
CA PHE A 46 9.55 -13.33 -14.05
C PHE A 46 10.34 -13.04 -12.76
N ASN A 47 11.08 -14.01 -12.23
CA ASN A 47 11.83 -13.91 -10.97
C ASN A 47 10.93 -13.42 -9.80
N VAL A 48 9.75 -14.03 -9.69
CA VAL A 48 8.73 -13.77 -8.68
C VAL A 48 8.47 -15.04 -7.86
N ASP A 49 8.39 -14.90 -6.54
CA ASP A 49 8.07 -16.02 -5.66
C ASP A 49 6.76 -16.71 -6.04
N ARG A 50 6.78 -18.04 -6.14
CA ARG A 50 5.61 -18.87 -6.48
C ARG A 50 4.38 -18.56 -5.64
N ARG A 51 4.56 -18.24 -4.35
CA ARG A 51 3.47 -17.84 -3.44
C ARG A 51 2.74 -16.59 -3.95
N ARG A 52 3.48 -15.57 -4.40
CA ARG A 52 2.89 -14.32 -4.92
C ARG A 52 2.09 -14.57 -6.18
N ILE A 53 2.62 -15.40 -7.07
CA ILE A 53 1.94 -15.79 -8.31
C ILE A 53 0.60 -16.45 -7.96
N ARG A 54 0.60 -17.40 -7.01
CA ARG A 54 -0.64 -18.04 -6.53
C ARG A 54 -1.63 -17.04 -5.96
N ASP A 55 -1.16 -16.14 -5.09
CA ASP A 55 -2.01 -15.11 -4.46
C ASP A 55 -2.60 -14.17 -5.53
N TRP A 56 -1.84 -13.79 -6.56
CA TRP A 56 -2.33 -12.96 -7.67
C TRP A 56 -3.31 -13.71 -8.58
N THR A 57 -3.09 -15.01 -8.80
CA THR A 57 -4.05 -15.84 -9.55
C THR A 57 -5.39 -15.91 -8.83
N GLN A 58 -5.40 -16.02 -7.50
CA GLN A 58 -6.63 -15.97 -6.70
C GLN A 58 -7.29 -14.58 -6.73
N GLN A 59 -6.49 -13.51 -6.84
CA GLN A 59 -6.95 -12.13 -6.92
C GLN A 59 -7.15 -11.63 -8.35
N ALA A 60 -7.09 -12.51 -9.36
CA ALA A 60 -7.03 -12.14 -10.77
C ALA A 60 -8.22 -11.28 -11.19
N ASP A 61 -9.43 -11.64 -10.76
CA ASP A 61 -10.65 -10.91 -11.12
C ASP A 61 -10.64 -9.49 -10.55
N LYS A 62 -10.27 -9.33 -9.28
CA LYS A 62 -10.10 -8.02 -8.63
C LYS A 62 -9.02 -7.17 -9.29
N LEU A 63 -7.94 -7.80 -9.77
CA LEU A 63 -6.88 -7.10 -10.50
C LEU A 63 -7.36 -6.62 -11.88
N LYS A 64 -8.16 -7.43 -12.59
CA LYS A 64 -8.77 -7.07 -13.87
C LYS A 64 -9.78 -5.93 -13.72
N GLU A 65 -10.69 -6.04 -12.75
CA GLU A 65 -11.65 -4.99 -12.41
C GLU A 65 -10.92 -3.67 -12.10
N LEU A 66 -9.86 -3.74 -11.30
CA LEU A 66 -9.07 -2.56 -10.96
C LEU A 66 -8.39 -1.95 -12.19
N ARG A 67 -7.77 -2.77 -13.06
CA ARG A 67 -7.16 -2.30 -14.32
C ARG A 67 -8.17 -1.62 -15.23
N ASN A 68 -9.36 -2.20 -15.35
CA ASN A 68 -10.40 -1.70 -16.25
C ASN A 68 -11.15 -0.48 -15.72
N SER A 69 -11.14 -0.26 -14.40
CA SER A 69 -11.88 0.87 -13.79
C SER A 69 -11.37 2.25 -14.21
N THR A 70 -10.05 2.47 -14.33
CA THR A 70 -9.48 3.73 -14.84
C THR A 70 -8.13 3.46 -15.53
N PRO A 71 -7.78 4.22 -16.61
CA PRO A 71 -6.47 4.07 -17.26
C PRO A 71 -5.28 4.32 -16.32
N LEU A 72 -5.44 5.17 -15.30
CA LEU A 72 -4.40 5.45 -14.30
C LEU A 72 -4.08 4.24 -13.41
N HIS A 73 -4.98 3.26 -13.31
CA HIS A 73 -4.82 2.11 -12.42
C HIS A 73 -3.85 1.04 -12.94
N ILE A 74 -3.42 1.12 -14.20
CA ILE A 74 -2.41 0.22 -14.81
C ILE A 74 -1.10 0.26 -13.97
N GLN A 75 -0.68 1.46 -13.58
CA GLN A 75 0.55 1.69 -12.80
C GLN A 75 0.36 1.53 -11.29
N LYS A 76 -0.87 1.27 -10.83
CA LYS A 76 -1.15 1.09 -9.40
C LYS A 76 -0.48 -0.19 -8.91
N ARG A 77 0.05 -0.18 -7.69
CA ARG A 77 0.77 -1.33 -7.11
C ARG A 77 -0.03 -2.10 -6.05
N ARG A 78 -1.11 -1.52 -5.55
CA ARG A 78 -1.97 -2.07 -4.49
C ARG A 78 -3.42 -2.14 -4.96
N LEU A 79 -4.13 -3.17 -4.51
CA LEU A 79 -5.59 -3.22 -4.66
C LEU A 79 -6.23 -2.07 -3.86
N THR A 80 -7.46 -1.71 -4.22
CA THR A 80 -8.27 -0.79 -3.42
C THR A 80 -8.47 -1.38 -2.02
N GLY A 81 -8.39 -0.54 -0.98
CA GLY A 81 -8.51 -0.98 0.41
C GLY A 81 -7.30 -1.72 1.00
N ALA A 82 -6.27 -2.08 0.22
CA ALA A 82 -5.05 -2.73 0.72
C ALA A 82 -4.07 -1.77 1.43
N GLY A 83 -4.57 -0.62 1.89
CA GLY A 83 -3.85 0.37 2.68
C GLY A 83 -4.03 0.14 4.18
N ARG A 84 -3.68 1.14 4.99
CA ARG A 84 -4.04 1.12 6.41
C ARG A 84 -5.56 1.19 6.54
N HIS A 85 -6.14 0.31 7.34
CA HIS A 85 -7.57 0.32 7.62
C HIS A 85 -7.96 1.56 8.44
N ILE A 86 -9.12 2.12 8.11
CA ILE A 86 -9.75 3.20 8.87
C ILE A 86 -10.34 2.56 10.14
N HIS A 87 -9.98 3.08 11.31
CA HIS A 87 -10.43 2.53 12.59
C HIS A 87 -11.79 3.14 12.97
N ASN A 88 -11.90 4.48 12.95
CA ASN A 88 -13.15 5.17 13.17
C ASN A 88 -13.57 5.93 11.90
N VAL A 89 -14.59 5.39 11.23
CA VAL A 89 -15.10 5.94 9.96
C VAL A 89 -15.77 7.31 10.16
N GLU A 90 -16.45 7.52 11.28
CA GLU A 90 -17.12 8.79 11.56
C GLU A 90 -16.09 9.91 11.80
N PHE A 91 -15.06 9.63 12.60
CA PHE A 91 -13.96 10.54 12.86
C PHE A 91 -13.25 10.95 11.56
N GLU A 92 -12.85 9.98 10.72
CA GLU A 92 -12.19 10.28 9.44
C GLU A 92 -13.10 11.10 8.51
N LYS A 93 -14.42 10.84 8.51
CA LYS A 93 -15.39 11.62 7.73
C LYS A 93 -15.42 13.09 8.19
N LYS A 94 -15.55 13.35 9.50
CA LYS A 94 -15.58 14.74 10.03
C LYS A 94 -14.27 15.47 9.80
N LEU A 95 -13.13 14.78 9.98
CA LEU A 95 -11.83 15.38 9.68
C LEU A 95 -11.71 15.73 8.19
N LEU A 96 -12.22 14.87 7.30
CA LEU A 96 -12.22 15.09 5.86
C LEU A 96 -13.15 16.24 5.43
N GLU A 97 -14.31 16.39 6.06
CA GLU A 97 -15.20 17.54 5.86
C GLU A 97 -14.49 18.85 6.22
N TRP A 98 -13.85 18.91 7.40
CA TRP A 98 -13.07 20.08 7.80
C TRP A 98 -11.92 20.40 6.83
N ILE A 99 -11.21 19.39 6.31
CA ILE A 99 -10.17 19.58 5.29
C ILE A 99 -10.76 20.22 4.03
N LYS A 100 -11.92 19.73 3.55
CA LYS A 100 -12.59 20.26 2.36
C LYS A 100 -13.04 21.71 2.55
N GLU A 101 -13.61 22.03 3.70
CA GLU A 101 -14.01 23.40 4.04
C GLU A 101 -12.83 24.37 4.05
N LYS A 102 -11.67 23.92 4.52
CA LYS A 102 -10.45 24.73 4.54
C LYS A 102 -9.84 24.89 3.15
N GLN A 103 -9.89 23.85 2.34
CA GLN A 103 -9.45 23.90 0.94
C GLN A 103 -10.35 24.80 0.08
N SER A 104 -11.68 24.77 0.29
CA SER A 104 -12.61 25.64 -0.46
C SER A 104 -12.39 27.13 -0.15
N LYS A 105 -11.88 27.44 1.06
CA LYS A 105 -11.44 28.78 1.46
C LYS A 105 -10.06 29.17 0.91
N GLY A 106 -9.38 28.28 0.19
CA GLY A 106 -8.05 28.53 -0.38
C GLY A 106 -6.90 28.44 0.63
N GLU A 107 -7.14 27.92 1.84
CA GLU A 107 -6.09 27.77 2.85
C GLU A 107 -5.17 26.58 2.52
N LYS A 108 -3.84 26.82 2.51
CA LYS A 108 -2.85 25.75 2.33
C LYS A 108 -2.70 24.95 3.63
N LEU A 109 -3.30 23.77 3.68
CA LEU A 109 -3.18 22.87 4.82
C LEU A 109 -1.89 22.04 4.78
N SER A 110 -1.03 22.22 5.77
CA SER A 110 0.14 21.36 5.97
C SER A 110 -0.24 20.10 6.75
N ARG A 111 0.58 19.04 6.61
CA ARG A 111 0.42 17.79 7.39
C ARG A 111 0.40 18.04 8.89
N ARG A 112 1.15 19.05 9.38
CA ARG A 112 1.23 19.41 10.80
C ARG A 112 -0.10 19.98 11.30
N ILE A 113 -0.73 20.84 10.51
CA ILE A 113 -2.03 21.44 10.83
C ILE A 113 -3.12 20.35 10.88
N ILE A 114 -3.13 19.43 9.91
CA ILE A 114 -4.09 18.30 9.88
C ILE A 114 -3.91 17.41 11.11
N LYS A 115 -2.66 17.08 11.49
CA LYS A 115 -2.40 16.30 12.71
C LYS A 115 -2.87 17.02 13.97
N MET A 116 -2.58 18.31 14.08
CA MET A 116 -3.01 19.11 15.23
C MET A 116 -4.54 19.12 15.37
N GLN A 117 -5.25 19.33 14.26
CA GLN A 117 -6.70 19.26 14.25
C GLN A 117 -7.22 17.86 14.60
N ALA A 118 -6.62 16.81 14.03
CA ALA A 118 -7.00 15.44 14.33
C ALA A 118 -6.83 15.12 15.83
N SER A 119 -5.73 15.56 16.44
CA SER A 119 -5.50 15.41 17.88
C SER A 119 -6.52 16.19 18.73
N GLN A 120 -6.91 17.40 18.31
CA GLN A 120 -7.96 18.17 18.99
C GLN A 120 -9.33 17.49 18.86
N MET A 121 -9.66 16.98 17.67
CA MET A 121 -10.91 16.28 17.42
C MET A 121 -10.97 14.93 18.13
N SER A 122 -9.84 14.22 18.27
CA SER A 122 -9.80 12.89 18.88
C SER A 122 -10.20 12.89 20.36
N SER A 123 -10.06 14.01 21.07
CA SER A 123 -10.56 14.14 22.45
C SER A 123 -12.06 13.91 22.57
N ASN A 124 -12.82 14.13 21.49
CA ASN A 124 -14.27 13.90 21.43
C ASN A 124 -14.63 12.48 20.95
N TYR A 125 -13.63 11.64 20.66
CA TYR A 125 -13.78 10.28 20.14
C TYR A 125 -12.88 9.31 20.93
N PRO A 126 -13.27 8.94 22.16
CA PRO A 126 -12.46 8.05 23.01
C PRO A 126 -12.28 6.65 22.38
N GLU A 127 -13.19 6.27 21.49
CA GLU A 127 -13.25 4.96 20.80
C GLU A 127 -12.19 4.80 19.70
N CYS A 128 -11.34 5.81 19.49
CA CYS A 128 -10.33 5.80 18.43
C CYS A 128 -9.07 4.96 18.74
N PHE A 129 -8.89 4.48 19.97
CA PHE A 129 -7.63 3.87 20.42
C PHE A 129 -7.76 2.55 21.21
N GLU A 130 -8.95 1.96 21.33
CA GLU A 130 -9.10 0.54 21.73
C GLU A 130 -8.84 -0.39 20.54
#